data_AF-K2RUF1-F1
#
_entry.id   AF-K2RUF1-F1
#
_cell.length_a   1.000
_cell.length_b   1.000
_cell.length_c   1.000
_cell.angle_alpha   90.00
_cell.angle_beta   90.00
_cell.angle_gamma   90.00
#
_symmetry.space_group_name_H-M   'P 1'
#
loop_
_entity.id
_entity.type
_entity.pdbx_description
1 polymer ?
#
loop_
_entity_poly.entity_id
_entity_poly.type
_entity_poly.pdbx_seq_one_letter_code
_entity_poly.pdbx_strand_id
1 'polypeptide(L)'
;MQAADKLLKDAVENGIIAGCACMASDKNGTIQYSSGFGPSSSPQASPPAPMTTRSVFSLISSTKAMTAIAALQLVERGILSLDQDVSPLLSELAYQPVLGGPLDNPVATPRRNALLLRHLLTHSSGTTYPDSPPRPPATWPT
;
A
#
# COMPACT_ATOMS: atom_id res chain seq x y z
N MET A 1 -24.88 10.24 7.49
CA MET A 1 -23.72 10.98 8.03
C MET A 1 -23.72 11.01 9.55
N GLN A 2 -24.79 11.41 10.23
CA GLN A 2 -24.87 11.41 11.71
C GLN A 2 -24.50 10.07 12.39
N ALA A 3 -24.91 8.94 11.81
CA ALA A 3 -24.53 7.62 12.34
C ALA A 3 -23.01 7.34 12.25
N ALA A 4 -22.33 7.84 11.20
CA ALA A 4 -20.89 7.70 11.03
C ALA A 4 -20.13 8.62 11.98
N ASP A 5 -20.57 9.87 12.13
CA ASP A 5 -19.99 10.80 13.11
C ASP A 5 -20.09 10.24 14.53
N LYS A 6 -21.27 9.72 14.90
CA LYS A 6 -21.49 9.09 16.22
C LYS A 6 -20.55 7.91 16.43
N LEU A 7 -20.46 6.98 15.47
CA LEU A 7 -19.58 5.81 15.56
C LEU A 7 -18.11 6.21 15.78
N LEU A 8 -17.61 7.15 14.97
CA LEU A 8 -16.21 7.57 15.04
C LEU A 8 -15.91 8.36 16.31
N LYS A 9 -16.84 9.23 16.72
CA LYS A 9 -16.73 9.98 17.97
C LYS A 9 -16.73 9.03 19.18
N ASP A 10 -17.66 8.09 19.24
CA ASP A 10 -17.74 7.09 20.31
C ASP A 10 -16.45 6.24 20.35
N ALA A 11 -15.87 5.89 19.19
CA ALA A 11 -14.62 5.11 19.14
C ALA A 11 -13.41 5.89 19.70
N VAL A 12 -13.37 7.22 19.51
CA VAL A 12 -12.36 8.09 20.10
C VAL A 12 -12.59 8.27 21.60
N GLU A 13 -13.83 8.57 22.00
CA GLU A 13 -14.19 8.79 23.42
C GLU A 13 -13.97 7.54 24.28
N ASN A 14 -14.20 6.35 23.71
CA ASN A 14 -13.96 5.07 24.38
C ASN A 14 -12.52 4.56 24.24
N GLY A 15 -11.61 5.33 23.61
CA GLY A 15 -10.19 4.98 23.48
C GLY A 15 -9.88 3.81 22.56
N ILE A 16 -10.79 3.43 21.66
CA ILE A 16 -10.58 2.37 20.66
C ILE A 16 -9.58 2.82 19.60
N ILE A 17 -9.66 4.09 19.19
CA ILE A 17 -8.70 4.75 18.31
C ILE A 17 -8.30 6.11 18.90
N ALA A 18 -7.08 6.56 18.63
CA ALA A 18 -6.62 7.88 19.09
C ALA A 18 -7.36 9.04 18.40
N GLY A 19 -7.70 8.87 17.12
CA GLY A 19 -8.39 9.86 16.32
C GLY A 19 -8.48 9.41 14.86
N CYS A 20 -9.25 10.13 14.06
CA CYS A 20 -9.40 9.86 12.63
C CYS A 20 -9.82 11.11 11.85
N ALA A 21 -9.52 11.11 10.56
CA ALA A 21 -10.10 12.03 9.59
C ALA A 21 -10.74 11.22 8.46
N CYS A 22 -11.93 11.62 8.02
CA CYS A 22 -12.69 10.91 7.02
C CYS A 22 -13.25 11.89 6.00
N MET A 23 -13.13 11.56 4.72
CA MET A 23 -13.66 12.34 3.62
C MET A 23 -14.28 11.42 2.57
N ALA A 24 -15.43 11.81 2.03
CA ALA A 24 -16.07 11.13 0.91
C ALA A 24 -16.54 12.16 -0.12
N SER A 25 -16.32 11.85 -1.40
CA SER A 25 -16.72 12.69 -2.52
C SER A 25 -17.32 11.86 -3.65
N ASP A 26 -18.11 12.49 -4.50
CA ASP A 26 -18.62 11.87 -5.72
C ASP A 26 -17.67 12.07 -6.92
N LYS A 27 -18.02 11.47 -8.07
CA LYS A 27 -17.25 11.58 -9.31
C LYS A 27 -17.11 13.01 -9.86
N ASN A 28 -17.98 13.94 -9.41
CA ASN A 28 -17.94 15.34 -9.82
C ASN A 28 -17.03 16.17 -8.89
N GLY A 29 -16.45 15.56 -7.86
CA GLY A 29 -15.61 16.24 -6.86
C GLY A 29 -16.41 16.91 -5.75
N THR A 30 -17.73 16.70 -5.66
CA THR A 30 -18.52 17.26 -4.57
C THR A 30 -18.19 16.50 -3.28
N ILE A 31 -17.65 17.20 -2.29
CA ILE A 31 -17.39 16.63 -0.96
C ILE A 31 -18.74 16.45 -0.27
N GLN A 32 -19.17 15.20 -0.13
CA GLN A 32 -20.41 14.84 0.53
C GLN A 32 -20.21 14.70 2.04
N TYR A 33 -18.99 14.41 2.49
CA TYR A 33 -18.65 14.21 3.89
C TYR A 33 -17.18 14.57 4.15
N SER A 34 -16.93 15.29 5.25
CA SER A 34 -15.59 15.66 5.71
C SER A 34 -15.62 15.93 7.21
N SER A 35 -15.07 15.01 8.00
CA SER A 35 -15.04 15.11 9.47
C SER A 35 -13.68 14.70 10.02
N GLY A 36 -13.33 15.24 11.19
CA GLY A 36 -12.14 14.86 11.96
C GLY A 36 -12.48 14.73 13.44
N PHE A 37 -11.91 13.72 14.10
CA PHE A 37 -12.16 13.38 15.49
C PHE A 37 -10.86 13.06 16.22
N GLY A 38 -10.78 13.46 17.49
CA GLY A 38 -9.59 13.25 18.34
C GLY A 38 -8.45 14.24 18.08
N PRO A 39 -7.35 14.13 18.86
CA PRO A 39 -6.16 14.96 18.69
C PRO A 39 -5.29 14.48 17.52
N SER A 40 -4.67 15.42 16.79
CA SER A 40 -3.66 15.14 15.74
C SER A 40 -2.22 15.19 16.24
N SER A 41 -2.02 15.53 17.51
CA SER A 41 -0.72 15.61 18.16
C SER A 41 -0.67 14.68 19.37
N SER A 42 0.55 14.43 19.84
CA SER A 42 0.75 13.73 21.10
C SER A 42 -0.09 14.35 22.24
N PRO A 43 -0.60 13.55 23.20
CA PRO A 43 -1.25 14.05 24.42
C PRO A 43 -0.39 15.03 25.23
N GLN A 44 0.93 15.05 25.02
CA GLN A 44 1.85 15.98 25.68
C GLN A 44 1.92 17.36 25.01
N ALA A 45 1.30 17.54 23.84
CA ALA A 45 1.19 18.85 23.21
C ALA A 45 0.10 19.68 23.91
N SER A 46 0.41 20.93 24.28
CA SER A 46 -0.51 21.85 24.95
C SER A 46 -0.72 23.14 24.14
N PRO A 47 -1.93 23.38 23.59
CA PRO A 47 -3.08 22.48 23.51
C PRO A 47 -2.88 21.39 22.43
N PRO A 48 -3.51 20.21 22.57
CA PRO A 48 -3.50 19.22 21.50
C PRO A 48 -4.28 19.75 20.30
N ALA A 49 -3.66 19.73 19.12
CA ALA A 49 -4.30 20.19 17.89
C ALA A 49 -5.42 19.22 17.49
N PRO A 50 -6.59 19.70 17.02
CA PRO A 50 -7.67 18.83 16.57
C PRO A 50 -7.29 18.14 15.25
N MET A 51 -7.66 16.86 15.13
CA MET A 51 -7.61 16.14 13.87
C MET A 51 -8.59 16.75 12.86
N THR A 52 -8.12 17.00 11.64
CA THR A 52 -8.94 17.50 10.54
C THR A 52 -8.61 16.73 9.26
N THR A 53 -9.42 16.88 8.22
CA THR A 53 -9.11 16.36 6.88
C THR A 53 -7.91 17.04 6.22
N ARG A 54 -7.33 18.07 6.85
CA ARG A 54 -6.09 18.75 6.44
C ARG A 54 -4.87 18.35 7.26
N SER A 55 -5.04 17.51 8.28
CA SER A 55 -3.92 16.98 9.06
C SER A 55 -3.00 16.14 8.16
N VAL A 56 -1.71 16.15 8.47
CA VAL A 56 -0.71 15.38 7.71
C VAL A 56 -0.63 13.96 8.30
N PHE A 57 -0.75 12.95 7.44
CA PHE A 57 -0.70 11.54 7.83
C PHE A 57 0.45 10.83 7.11
N SER A 58 1.03 9.83 7.77
CA SER A 58 1.87 8.85 7.08
C SER A 58 0.98 7.91 6.28
N LEU A 59 1.17 7.88 4.96
CA LEU A 59 0.34 7.08 4.06
C LEU A 59 0.66 5.59 4.08
N ILE A 60 1.83 5.20 4.59
CA ILE A 60 2.30 3.80 4.61
C ILE A 60 2.06 3.15 3.22
N SER A 61 1.30 2.06 3.16
CA SER A 61 1.06 1.31 1.93
C SER A 61 0.12 2.01 0.95
N SER A 62 -0.65 3.02 1.36
CA SER A 62 -1.46 3.83 0.44
C SER A 62 -0.61 4.55 -0.61
N THR A 63 0.69 4.72 -0.33
CA THR A 63 1.69 5.22 -1.30
C THR A 63 1.75 4.35 -2.57
N LYS A 64 1.43 3.05 -2.50
CA LYS A 64 1.43 2.14 -3.65
C LYS A 64 0.48 2.62 -4.76
N ALA A 65 -0.67 3.19 -4.42
CA ALA A 65 -1.61 3.74 -5.40
C ALA A 65 -0.97 4.90 -6.18
N MET A 66 -0.25 5.79 -5.49
CA MET A 66 0.47 6.91 -6.13
C MET A 66 1.60 6.39 -7.02
N THR A 67 2.37 5.41 -6.56
CA THR A 67 3.42 4.76 -7.36
C THR A 67 2.85 4.08 -8.60
N ALA A 68 1.71 3.40 -8.49
CA ALA A 68 1.04 2.76 -9.62
C ALA A 68 0.57 3.79 -10.66
N ILE A 69 -0.02 4.91 -10.21
CA ILE A 69 -0.40 6.01 -11.11
C ILE A 69 0.82 6.56 -11.84
N ALA A 70 1.93 6.81 -11.14
CA ALA A 70 3.16 7.31 -11.77
C ALA A 70 3.72 6.32 -12.81
N ALA A 71 3.70 5.02 -12.53
CA ALA A 71 4.09 3.99 -13.49
C ALA A 71 3.17 3.96 -14.72
N LEU A 72 1.85 4.05 -14.51
CA LEU A 72 0.87 4.07 -15.60
C LEU A 72 0.98 5.34 -16.47
N GLN A 73 1.32 6.49 -15.88
CA GLN A 73 1.61 7.71 -16.65
C GLN A 73 2.83 7.53 -17.58
N LEU A 74 3.84 6.75 -17.18
CA LEU A 74 4.97 6.40 -18.06
C LEU A 74 4.55 5.43 -19.16
N VAL A 75 3.61 4.53 -18.88
CA VAL A 75 3.00 3.64 -19.89
C VAL A 75 2.21 4.44 -20.92
N GLU A 76 1.39 5.39 -20.49
CA GLU A 76 0.64 6.29 -21.38
C GLU A 76 1.56 7.10 -22.30
N ARG A 77 2.74 7.48 -21.81
CA ARG A 77 3.77 8.20 -22.59
C ARG A 77 4.59 7.29 -23.51
N GLY A 78 4.35 5.98 -23.51
CA GLY A 78 5.12 5.01 -24.29
C GLY A 78 6.57 4.80 -23.79
N ILE A 79 6.91 5.28 -22.59
CA ILE A 79 8.24 5.11 -21.99
C ILE A 79 8.37 3.71 -21.39
N LEU A 80 7.28 3.20 -20.82
CA LEU A 80 7.18 1.84 -20.30
C LEU A 80 6.05 1.08 -21.00
N SER A 81 6.07 -0.25 -20.91
CA SER A 81 4.89 -1.08 -21.19
C SER A 81 4.60 -2.00 -20.00
N LEU A 82 3.31 -2.29 -19.76
CA LEU A 82 2.90 -3.25 -18.73
C LEU A 82 3.49 -4.65 -18.96
N ASP A 83 3.71 -5.00 -20.24
CA ASP A 83 4.25 -6.29 -20.69
C ASP A 83 5.75 -6.24 -20.99
N GLN A 84 6.42 -5.14 -20.63
CA GLN A 84 7.86 -5.00 -20.79
C GLN A 84 8.62 -5.81 -19.74
N ASP A 85 9.66 -6.53 -20.17
CA ASP A 85 10.67 -7.08 -19.27
C ASP A 85 11.43 -5.95 -18.56
N VAL A 86 11.38 -5.92 -17.24
CA VAL A 86 12.01 -4.88 -16.42
C VAL A 86 13.50 -5.12 -16.19
N SER A 87 14.06 -6.25 -16.61
CA SER A 87 15.48 -6.59 -16.42
C SER A 87 16.46 -5.49 -16.85
N PRO A 88 16.25 -4.77 -17.99
CA PRO A 88 17.13 -3.66 -18.39
C PRO A 88 17.08 -2.45 -17.46
N LEU A 89 16.02 -2.31 -16.66
CA LEU A 89 15.81 -1.18 -15.73
C LEU A 89 16.11 -1.55 -14.27
N LEU A 90 15.86 -2.81 -13.90
CA LEU A 90 15.87 -3.32 -12.52
C LEU A 90 16.59 -4.67 -12.46
N SER A 91 17.83 -4.72 -12.92
CA SER A 91 18.61 -5.95 -13.05
C SER A 91 18.76 -6.70 -11.73
N GLU A 92 18.96 -5.96 -10.64
CA GLU A 92 19.16 -6.45 -9.28
C GLU A 92 17.93 -7.17 -8.75
N LEU A 93 16.74 -6.80 -9.25
CA LEU A 93 15.48 -7.44 -8.91
C LEU A 93 15.16 -8.60 -9.85
N ALA A 94 15.36 -8.40 -11.16
CA ALA A 94 15.01 -9.37 -12.18
C ALA A 94 15.86 -10.65 -12.08
N TYR A 95 17.13 -10.52 -11.71
CA TYR A 95 18.07 -11.63 -11.58
C TYR A 95 18.12 -12.25 -10.18
N GLN A 96 17.25 -11.84 -9.24
CA GLN A 96 17.16 -12.54 -7.96
C GLN A 96 16.71 -13.99 -8.18
N PRO A 97 17.37 -14.96 -7.53
CA PRO A 97 16.91 -16.34 -7.56
C PRO A 97 15.59 -16.48 -6.79
N VAL A 98 14.82 -17.50 -7.16
CA VAL A 98 13.63 -17.91 -6.44
C VAL A 98 14.03 -18.91 -5.37
N LEU A 99 13.75 -18.55 -4.11
CA LEU A 99 13.94 -19.44 -2.97
C LEU A 99 12.77 -20.43 -2.89
N GLY A 100 13.08 -21.72 -2.80
CA GLY A 100 12.14 -22.80 -2.54
C GLY A 100 12.69 -23.81 -1.54
N GLY A 101 11.94 -24.88 -1.27
CA GLY A 101 12.35 -25.89 -0.29
C GLY A 101 12.07 -25.49 1.17
N PRO A 102 12.61 -26.25 2.14
CA PRO A 102 12.45 -26.00 3.57
C PRO A 102 13.03 -24.65 4.02
N LEU A 103 12.46 -24.05 5.06
CA LEU A 103 12.85 -22.69 5.51
C LEU A 103 14.19 -22.64 6.23
N ASP A 104 14.53 -23.74 6.90
CA ASP A 104 15.80 -23.97 7.58
C ASP A 104 16.93 -24.30 6.59
N ASN A 105 16.60 -24.72 5.37
CA ASN A 105 17.56 -25.00 4.32
C ASN A 105 17.00 -24.66 2.91
N PRO A 106 16.83 -23.38 2.59
CA PRO A 106 16.23 -22.96 1.33
C PRO A 106 17.17 -23.23 0.15
N VAL A 107 16.59 -23.64 -0.97
CA VAL A 107 17.29 -23.86 -2.24
C VAL A 107 16.99 -22.70 -3.17
N ALA A 108 18.03 -22.03 -3.64
CA ALA A 108 17.93 -20.97 -4.64
C ALA A 108 17.91 -21.57 -6.05
N THR A 109 16.90 -21.23 -6.84
CA THR A 109 16.80 -21.63 -8.25
C THR A 109 16.65 -20.42 -9.16
N PRO A 110 17.16 -20.45 -10.40
CA PRO A 110 16.93 -19.36 -11.35
C PRO A 110 15.44 -19.13 -11.60
N ARG A 111 15.05 -17.86 -11.73
CA ARG A 111 13.71 -17.48 -12.19
C ARG A 111 13.46 -18.06 -13.59
N ARG A 112 12.25 -18.56 -13.84
CA ARG A 112 11.87 -19.19 -15.12
C ARG A 112 11.34 -18.22 -16.18
N ASN A 113 10.69 -17.14 -15.77
CA ASN A 113 10.00 -16.20 -16.65
C ASN A 113 10.56 -14.78 -16.47
N ALA A 114 10.44 -13.94 -17.51
CA ALA A 114 10.76 -12.52 -17.39
C ALA A 114 9.92 -11.85 -16.28
N LEU A 115 10.53 -10.86 -15.61
CA LEU A 115 9.82 -10.04 -14.64
C LEU A 115 9.19 -8.85 -15.36
N LEU A 116 7.86 -8.78 -15.41
CA LEU A 116 7.13 -7.74 -16.11
C LEU A 116 6.71 -6.61 -15.17
N LEU A 117 6.52 -5.39 -15.69
CA LEU A 117 5.99 -4.27 -14.91
C LEU A 117 4.62 -4.62 -14.29
N ARG A 118 3.74 -5.27 -15.05
CA ARG A 118 2.44 -5.72 -14.51
C ARG A 118 2.60 -6.61 -13.27
N HIS A 119 3.60 -7.49 -13.23
CA HIS A 119 3.83 -8.38 -12.08
C HIS A 119 4.16 -7.60 -10.80
N LEU A 120 4.87 -6.47 -10.92
CA LEU A 120 5.17 -5.59 -9.80
C LEU A 120 3.91 -4.88 -9.30
N LEU A 121 3.11 -4.34 -10.23
CA LEU A 121 1.90 -3.58 -9.90
C LEU A 121 0.77 -4.46 -9.33
N THR A 122 0.75 -5.76 -9.66
CA THR A 122 -0.29 -6.71 -9.20
C THR A 122 0.18 -7.66 -8.10
N HIS A 123 1.36 -7.43 -7.51
CA HIS A 123 1.92 -8.31 -6.49
C HIS A 123 2.06 -9.79 -6.92
N SER A 124 2.41 -10.04 -8.19
CA SER A 124 2.60 -11.39 -8.76
C SER A 124 4.02 -11.63 -9.28
N SER A 125 4.98 -10.80 -8.86
CA SER A 125 6.41 -10.91 -9.17
C SER A 125 7.14 -12.01 -8.39
N GLY A 126 6.55 -12.46 -7.28
CA GLY A 126 7.17 -13.34 -6.29
C GLY A 126 7.91 -12.62 -5.17
N THR A 127 7.97 -11.28 -5.17
CA THR A 127 8.60 -10.51 -4.09
C THR A 127 7.72 -10.46 -2.85
N THR A 128 8.32 -10.60 -1.67
CA THR A 128 7.62 -10.57 -0.38
C THR A 128 8.34 -9.65 0.61
N TYR A 129 7.69 -9.31 1.72
CA TYR A 129 8.34 -8.65 2.85
C TYR A 129 9.08 -9.67 3.73
N PRO A 130 10.18 -9.28 4.41
CA PRO A 130 10.99 -10.18 5.25
C PRO A 130 10.23 -10.82 6.41
N ASP A 131 9.20 -10.14 6.91
CA ASP A 131 8.33 -10.54 8.02
C ASP A 131 7.10 -11.35 7.56
N SER A 132 6.89 -11.50 6.25
CA SER A 132 5.84 -12.34 5.70
C SER A 132 6.32 -13.79 5.68
N PRO A 133 5.59 -14.74 6.32
CA PRO A 133 6.02 -16.13 6.31
C PRO A 133 6.08 -16.64 4.87
N PRO A 134 7.16 -17.34 4.49
CA PRO A 134 7.30 -17.90 3.15
C PRO A 134 6.11 -18.81 2.84
N ARG A 135 5.44 -18.51 1.72
CA ARG A 135 4.22 -19.22 1.33
C ARG A 135 4.59 -20.63 0.86
N PRO A 136 3.98 -21.70 1.40
CA PRO A 136 4.37 -23.06 1.08
C PRO A 136 4.22 -23.34 -0.43
N PRO A 137 5.15 -24.12 -1.03
CA PRO A 137 5.19 -24.40 -2.47
C PRO A 137 3.88 -24.93 -3.09
N ALA A 138 3.02 -25.58 -2.30
CA ALA A 138 1.78 -26.18 -2.75
C ALA A 138 0.67 -25.18 -3.13
N THR A 139 0.88 -23.87 -2.93
CA THR A 139 -0.14 -22.83 -3.15
C THR A 139 0.19 -21.85 -4.28
N TRP A 140 1.30 -22.04 -5.00
CA TRP A 140 1.59 -21.21 -6.17
C TRP A 140 0.71 -21.65 -7.34
N PRO A 141 -0.06 -20.74 -7.98
CA PRO A 141 -0.67 -21.06 -9.26
C PRO A 141 0.45 -21.36 -10.26
N THR A 142 0.36 -22.50 -10.93
CA THR A 142 1.24 -22.93 -12.03
C THR A 142 1.06 -22.07 -13.27
#